data_AF-R5LN29-F1
#
_entry.id   AF-R5LN29-F1
#
_cell.length_a   1.000
_cell.length_b   1.000
_cell.length_c   1.000
_cell.angle_alpha   90.00
_cell.angle_beta   90.00
_cell.angle_gamma   90.00
#
_symmetry.space_group_name_H-M   'P 1'
#
loop_
_entity.id
_entity.type
_entity.pdbx_description
1 polymer ?
#
loop_
_entity_poly.entity_id
_entity_poly.type
_entity_poly.pdbx_seq_one_letter_code
_entity_poly.pdbx_strand_id
1 'polypeptide(L)'
;MKFIKKHYKLIITIIVILLIFLIFKLNNKNNQNYISLGDGYALGKNSYGQIDYGYSDYYKDYLSTNDYLNRYIKSFSTETMTINSLLDSISINKKIVLHDQEYNLKQTLRESTILTLSIGLNDLIYQMSISEELTDSTIDKIISNIEKDYKKLIREIKKHYQYDIYVVGYYSVNANTYLNKGIRKLNNIYRNDKDVIYIDTYSLFESNKSYRSRSQSIYPNNKGYEAISRQIVLKTSKKLEKSRNN
;
A
#
# COMPACT_ATOMS: atom_id res chain seq x y z
N MET A 1 52.84 14.92 21.51
CA MET A 1 52.28 14.51 22.83
C MET A 1 51.55 15.62 23.62
N LYS A 2 51.98 16.90 23.59
CA LYS A 2 51.29 18.01 24.31
C LYS A 2 49.88 18.34 23.77
N PHE A 3 49.66 18.20 22.45
CA PHE A 3 48.37 18.52 21.80
C PHE A 3 47.24 17.57 22.23
N ILE A 4 47.54 16.26 22.29
CA ILE A 4 46.60 15.22 22.74
C ILE A 4 46.20 15.44 24.20
N LYS A 5 47.14 15.81 25.09
CA LYS A 5 46.84 16.13 26.49
C LYS A 5 45.95 17.36 26.68
N LYS A 6 45.97 18.32 25.74
CA LYS A 6 45.14 19.55 25.80
C LYS A 6 43.71 19.31 25.30
N HIS A 7 43.53 18.39 24.36
CA HIS A 7 42.24 18.17 23.67
C HIS A 7 41.65 16.77 23.88
N TYR A 8 42.15 15.97 24.83
CA TYR A 8 41.69 14.59 25.06
C TYR A 8 40.18 14.46 25.26
N LYS A 9 39.54 15.43 25.95
CA LYS A 9 38.08 15.46 26.14
C LYS A 9 37.33 15.55 24.82
N LEU A 10 37.78 16.40 23.90
CA LEU A 10 37.17 16.56 22.56
C LEU A 10 37.32 15.30 21.72
N ILE A 11 38.51 14.67 21.76
CA ILE A 11 38.78 13.42 21.04
C ILE A 11 37.86 12.30 21.56
N ILE A 12 37.68 12.19 22.88
CA ILE A 12 36.76 11.21 23.49
C ILE A 12 35.32 11.48 23.03
N THR A 13 34.84 12.72 23.05
CA THR A 13 33.47 13.04 22.58
C THR A 13 33.24 12.65 21.13
N ILE A 14 34.20 12.93 20.24
CA ILE A 14 34.11 12.55 18.82
C ILE A 14 34.06 11.03 18.68
N ILE A 15 34.90 10.30 19.43
CA ILE A 15 34.90 8.83 19.44
C ILE A 15 33.55 8.29 19.92
N VAL A 16 32.96 8.86 20.97
CA VAL A 16 31.63 8.45 21.47
C VAL A 16 30.54 8.68 20.42
N ILE A 17 30.50 9.85 19.77
CA ILE A 17 29.55 10.13 18.69
C ILE A 17 29.73 9.13 17.53
N LEU A 18 30.97 8.83 17.16
CA LEU A 18 31.30 7.91 16.07
C LEU A 18 30.94 6.46 16.42
N LEU A 19 31.11 6.04 17.67
CA LEU A 19 30.67 4.75 18.19
C LEU A 19 29.15 4.62 18.20
N ILE A 20 28.43 5.66 18.65
CA ILE A 20 26.96 5.70 18.60
C ILE A 20 26.49 5.59 17.14
N PHE A 21 27.13 6.32 16.22
CA PHE A 21 26.83 6.24 14.79
C PHE A 21 27.12 4.86 14.19
N LEU A 22 28.24 4.22 14.56
CA LEU A 22 28.59 2.86 14.12
C LEU A 22 27.60 1.82 14.66
N ILE A 23 27.27 1.87 15.95
CA ILE A 23 26.27 0.99 16.57
C ILE A 23 24.92 1.18 15.89
N PHE A 24 24.52 2.43 15.62
CA PHE A 24 23.31 2.74 14.87
C PHE A 24 23.35 2.17 13.45
N LYS A 25 24.46 2.32 12.70
CA LYS A 25 24.60 1.77 11.34
C LYS A 25 24.59 0.23 11.34
N LEU A 26 25.25 -0.40 12.31
CA LEU A 26 25.33 -1.86 12.43
C LEU A 26 24.00 -2.49 12.88
N ASN A 27 23.24 -1.81 13.75
CA ASN A 27 21.94 -2.28 14.22
C ASN A 27 20.77 -1.87 13.31
N ASN A 28 20.92 -0.86 12.46
CA ASN A 28 19.99 -0.61 11.35
C ASN A 28 20.23 -1.65 10.25
N LYS A 29 19.83 -2.90 10.53
CA LYS A 29 19.28 -3.75 9.46
C LYS A 29 18.18 -2.94 8.78
N ASN A 30 18.04 -3.07 7.45
CA ASN A 30 17.15 -2.27 6.60
C ASN A 30 15.66 -2.49 6.91
N ASN A 31 15.26 -2.08 8.11
CA ASN A 31 14.03 -2.39 8.80
C ASN A 31 12.93 -1.48 8.25
N GLN A 32 12.15 -2.03 7.33
CA GLN A 32 11.06 -1.40 6.63
C GLN A 32 9.82 -1.34 7.54
N ASN A 33 9.26 -0.13 7.62
CA ASN A 33 7.94 0.08 8.18
C ASN A 33 6.93 -0.01 7.03
N TYR A 34 6.11 -1.05 7.03
CA TYR A 34 5.15 -1.33 5.98
C TYR A 34 3.72 -0.96 6.41
N ILE A 35 3.07 -0.10 5.64
CA ILE A 35 1.65 0.22 5.80
C ILE A 35 0.84 -0.25 4.58
N SER A 36 -0.29 -0.92 4.82
CA SER A 36 -1.28 -1.22 3.79
C SER A 36 -2.56 -0.43 4.07
N LEU A 37 -2.97 0.39 3.11
CA LEU A 37 -4.17 1.21 3.18
C LEU A 37 -5.15 0.79 2.09
N GLY A 38 -6.45 0.87 2.38
CA GLY A 38 -7.45 0.66 1.35
C GLY A 38 -8.71 -0.05 1.80
N ASP A 39 -9.34 -0.64 0.80
CA ASP A 39 -10.58 -1.39 0.87
C ASP A 39 -10.38 -2.86 1.29
N GLY A 40 -11.38 -3.71 1.00
CA GLY A 40 -11.33 -5.14 1.27
C GLY A 40 -10.11 -5.87 0.69
N TYR A 41 -9.49 -5.39 -0.40
CA TYR A 41 -8.24 -6.01 -0.91
C TYR A 41 -7.09 -5.82 0.07
N ALA A 42 -6.92 -4.60 0.60
CA ALA A 42 -5.88 -4.26 1.57
C ALA A 42 -6.01 -5.04 2.88
N LEU A 43 -7.25 -5.38 3.25
CA LEU A 43 -7.55 -6.21 4.43
C LEU A 43 -7.35 -7.70 4.22
N GLY A 44 -7.40 -8.19 2.98
CA GLY A 44 -7.37 -9.62 2.66
C GLY A 44 -8.75 -10.28 2.62
N LYS A 45 -9.81 -9.52 2.27
CA LYS A 45 -11.14 -10.08 2.10
C LYS A 45 -11.14 -11.10 0.98
N ASN A 46 -11.51 -12.34 1.27
CA ASN A 46 -11.49 -13.43 0.30
C ASN A 46 -12.82 -13.53 -0.48
N SER A 47 -12.87 -14.42 -1.46
CA SER A 47 -14.06 -14.61 -2.30
C SER A 47 -15.34 -15.07 -1.59
N TYR A 48 -15.24 -15.55 -0.33
CA TYR A 48 -16.37 -15.91 0.53
C TYR A 48 -16.84 -14.74 1.41
N GLY A 49 -16.18 -13.60 1.29
CA GLY A 49 -16.50 -12.39 2.02
C GLY A 49 -15.87 -12.31 3.42
N GLN A 50 -14.98 -13.24 3.76
CA GLN A 50 -14.29 -13.27 5.04
C GLN A 50 -12.98 -12.49 4.96
N ILE A 51 -12.65 -11.72 5.99
CA ILE A 51 -11.32 -11.13 6.13
C ILE A 51 -10.37 -12.24 6.57
N ASP A 52 -9.37 -12.50 5.73
CA ASP A 52 -8.38 -13.54 5.93
C ASP A 52 -7.01 -13.00 5.47
N TYR A 53 -6.09 -13.91 5.18
CA TYR A 53 -4.75 -13.64 4.72
C TYR A 53 -4.73 -13.07 3.28
N GLY A 54 -4.35 -11.80 3.15
CA GLY A 54 -4.35 -11.03 1.91
C GLY A 54 -2.98 -10.81 1.27
N TYR A 55 -2.93 -10.03 0.18
CA TYR A 55 -1.65 -9.70 -0.47
C TYR A 55 -0.70 -8.98 0.50
N SER A 56 -1.25 -8.14 1.38
CA SER A 56 -0.48 -7.33 2.31
C SER A 56 0.15 -8.23 3.38
N ASP A 57 -0.55 -9.28 3.82
CA ASP A 57 0.02 -10.28 4.73
C ASP A 57 1.14 -11.08 4.06
N TYR A 58 0.93 -11.56 2.82
CA TYR A 58 1.98 -12.29 2.08
C TYR A 58 3.23 -11.44 1.89
N TYR A 59 3.05 -10.14 1.60
CA TYR A 59 4.18 -9.23 1.43
C TYR A 59 4.88 -8.94 2.76
N LYS A 60 4.12 -8.81 3.86
CA LYS A 60 4.66 -8.74 5.22
C LYS A 60 5.50 -9.98 5.55
N ASP A 61 5.04 -11.19 5.21
CA ASP A 61 5.82 -12.42 5.44
C ASP A 61 7.11 -12.46 4.60
N TYR A 62 7.08 -11.97 3.35
CA TYR A 62 8.30 -11.81 2.56
C TYR A 62 9.31 -10.88 3.25
N LEU A 63 8.86 -9.71 3.72
CA LEU A 63 9.72 -8.78 4.46
C LEU A 63 10.25 -9.41 5.74
N SER A 64 9.41 -10.12 6.49
CA SER A 64 9.79 -10.76 7.74
C SER A 64 10.80 -11.89 7.54
N THR A 65 10.59 -12.74 6.54
CA THR A 65 11.45 -13.90 6.24
C THR A 65 12.85 -13.47 5.78
N ASN A 66 12.96 -12.26 5.22
CA ASN A 66 14.23 -11.69 4.75
C ASN A 66 14.83 -10.68 5.74
N ASP A 67 14.39 -10.66 7.00
CA ASP A 67 14.83 -9.72 8.05
C ASP A 67 14.72 -8.24 7.64
N TYR A 68 13.77 -7.91 6.76
CA TYR A 68 13.48 -6.53 6.37
C TYR A 68 12.35 -5.91 7.18
N LEU A 69 11.50 -6.67 7.86
CA LEU A 69 10.32 -6.10 8.50
C LEU A 69 10.63 -5.51 9.87
N ASN A 70 10.36 -4.22 10.05
CA ASN A 70 10.31 -3.60 11.37
C ASN A 70 8.91 -3.67 11.99
N ARG A 71 7.93 -3.22 11.20
CA ARG A 71 6.55 -3.03 11.64
C ARG A 71 5.62 -3.12 10.45
N TYR A 72 4.45 -3.70 10.67
CA TYR A 72 3.39 -3.80 9.68
C TYR A 72 2.06 -3.31 10.26
N ILE A 73 1.38 -2.42 9.53
CA ILE A 73 0.06 -1.90 9.91
C ILE A 73 -0.87 -1.95 8.70
N LYS A 74 -1.95 -2.73 8.80
CA LYS A 74 -3.09 -2.66 7.85
C LYS A 74 -4.38 -2.13 8.48
N SER A 75 -4.45 -2.03 9.81
CA SER A 75 -5.69 -1.78 10.56
C SER A 75 -6.27 -0.36 10.41
N PHE A 76 -5.61 0.53 9.65
CA PHE A 76 -6.25 1.77 9.19
C PHE A 76 -7.27 1.54 8.08
N SER A 77 -7.11 0.46 7.30
CA SER A 77 -8.00 0.03 6.21
C SER A 77 -9.35 -0.47 6.73
N THR A 78 -10.38 -0.36 5.90
CA THR A 78 -11.71 -0.92 6.17
C THR A 78 -12.27 -1.59 4.93
N GLU A 79 -13.17 -2.55 5.07
CA GLU A 79 -13.72 -3.28 3.92
C GLU A 79 -14.36 -2.32 2.89
N THR A 80 -15.15 -1.37 3.39
CA THR A 80 -15.94 -0.43 2.61
C THR A 80 -15.21 0.90 2.36
N MET A 81 -13.89 0.94 2.57
CA MET A 81 -13.12 2.17 2.42
C MET A 81 -13.28 2.75 1.01
N THR A 82 -13.74 3.99 0.96
CA THR A 82 -13.80 4.84 -0.24
C THR A 82 -12.66 5.85 -0.23
N ILE A 83 -12.37 6.46 -1.38
CA ILE A 83 -11.34 7.50 -1.49
C ILE A 83 -11.58 8.63 -0.48
N ASN A 84 -12.82 9.10 -0.38
CA ASN A 84 -13.19 10.18 0.55
C ASN A 84 -13.05 9.75 2.02
N SER A 85 -13.44 8.52 2.37
CA SER A 85 -13.26 8.04 3.76
C SER A 85 -11.80 7.92 4.19
N LEU A 86 -10.89 7.62 3.26
CA LEU A 86 -9.46 7.61 3.53
C LEU A 86 -8.89 9.04 3.62
N LEU A 87 -9.33 9.95 2.76
CA LEU A 87 -9.03 11.37 2.87
C LEU A 87 -9.43 11.93 4.24
N ASP A 88 -10.65 11.62 4.70
CA ASP A 88 -11.15 12.03 6.00
C ASP A 88 -10.30 11.42 7.12
N SER A 89 -9.98 10.12 7.03
CA SER A 89 -9.10 9.44 7.98
C SER A 89 -7.72 10.09 8.07
N ILE A 90 -7.15 10.53 6.95
CA ILE A 90 -5.88 11.27 6.94
C ILE A 90 -6.10 12.64 7.56
N SER A 91 -7.13 13.39 7.16
CA SER A 91 -7.43 14.75 7.64
C SER A 91 -7.50 14.81 9.17
N ILE A 92 -8.34 13.94 9.77
CA ILE A 92 -8.56 13.86 11.22
C ILE A 92 -7.40 13.19 11.98
N ASN A 93 -6.36 12.75 11.26
CA ASN A 93 -5.25 11.95 11.81
C ASN A 93 -5.76 10.74 12.62
N LYS A 94 -6.58 9.91 11.98
CA LYS A 94 -7.26 8.75 12.59
C LYS A 94 -6.30 7.98 13.50
N LYS A 95 -6.82 7.60 14.67
CA LYS A 95 -6.11 6.80 15.67
C LYS A 95 -6.60 5.36 15.66
N ILE A 96 -5.69 4.43 15.91
CA ILE A 96 -5.98 3.01 16.16
C ILE A 96 -5.14 2.54 17.35
N VAL A 97 -5.58 1.49 18.03
CA VAL A 97 -4.81 0.83 19.08
C VAL A 97 -4.46 -0.59 18.62
N LEU A 98 -3.17 -0.94 18.66
CA LEU A 98 -2.67 -2.28 18.33
C LEU A 98 -1.71 -2.71 19.43
N HIS A 99 -1.97 -3.86 20.07
CA HIS A 99 -1.16 -4.40 21.18
C HIS A 99 -0.87 -3.34 22.27
N ASP A 100 -1.92 -2.67 22.74
CA ASP A 100 -1.87 -1.60 23.75
C ASP A 100 -1.04 -0.36 23.38
N GLN A 101 -0.67 -0.22 22.10
CA GLN A 101 0.01 0.95 21.56
C GLN A 101 -0.91 1.76 20.64
N GLU A 102 -0.95 3.08 20.85
CA GLU A 102 -1.69 4.00 19.99
C GLU A 102 -0.86 4.37 18.75
N TYR A 103 -1.48 4.27 17.58
CA TYR A 103 -0.92 4.72 16.31
C TYR A 103 -1.84 5.76 15.69
N ASN A 104 -1.26 6.84 15.16
CA ASN A 104 -1.98 7.83 14.38
C ASN A 104 -1.54 7.77 12.91
N LEU A 105 -2.49 7.98 11.99
CA LEU A 105 -2.28 7.73 10.58
C LEU A 105 -1.18 8.60 9.97
N LYS A 106 -1.15 9.91 10.25
CA LYS A 106 -0.12 10.82 9.71
C LYS A 106 1.28 10.46 10.20
N GLN A 107 1.45 10.10 11.47
CA GLN A 107 2.74 9.61 11.98
C GLN A 107 3.12 8.28 11.35
N THR A 108 2.17 7.36 11.26
CA THR A 108 2.42 6.05 10.65
C THR A 108 2.86 6.19 9.20
N LEU A 109 2.23 7.09 8.44
CA LEU A 109 2.66 7.45 7.08
C LEU A 109 4.09 8.00 7.07
N ARG A 110 4.44 8.95 7.96
CA ARG A 110 5.79 9.53 8.03
C ARG A 110 6.88 8.51 8.35
N GLU A 111 6.57 7.56 9.21
CA GLU A 111 7.50 6.52 9.63
C GLU A 111 7.57 5.36 8.63
N SER A 112 6.58 5.20 7.76
CA SER A 112 6.52 4.11 6.79
C SER A 112 7.50 4.32 5.65
N THR A 113 8.14 3.22 5.23
CA THR A 113 9.06 3.18 4.08
C THR A 113 8.48 2.41 2.91
N ILE A 114 7.41 1.64 3.15
CA ILE A 114 6.64 0.96 2.12
C ILE A 114 5.15 1.21 2.37
N LEU A 115 4.44 1.62 1.31
CA LEU A 115 3.01 1.83 1.31
C LEU A 115 2.37 1.10 0.13
N THR A 116 1.44 0.20 0.42
CA THR A 116 0.55 -0.37 -0.60
C THR A 116 -0.85 0.20 -0.45
N LEU A 117 -1.51 0.50 -1.56
CA LEU A 117 -2.83 1.12 -1.60
C LEU A 117 -3.77 0.34 -2.54
N SER A 118 -4.94 -0.09 -2.05
CA SER A 118 -6.05 -0.57 -2.89
C SER A 118 -7.28 0.28 -2.61
N ILE A 119 -7.64 1.20 -3.51
CA ILE A 119 -8.73 2.14 -3.25
C ILE A 119 -9.46 2.55 -4.53
N GLY A 120 -10.78 2.73 -4.47
CA GLY A 120 -11.58 3.24 -5.59
C GLY A 120 -12.59 2.24 -6.16
N LEU A 121 -12.47 0.95 -5.88
CA LEU A 121 -13.45 -0.04 -6.32
C LEU A 121 -14.82 0.18 -5.64
N ASN A 122 -14.82 0.49 -4.34
CA ASN A 122 -16.04 0.83 -3.62
C ASN A 122 -16.71 2.09 -4.19
N ASP A 123 -15.93 3.13 -4.51
CA ASP A 123 -16.42 4.35 -5.15
C ASP A 123 -17.08 4.03 -6.51
N LEU A 124 -16.44 3.21 -7.33
CA LEU A 124 -16.96 2.76 -8.62
C LEU A 124 -18.28 2.00 -8.47
N ILE A 125 -18.30 0.97 -7.61
CA ILE A 125 -19.49 0.14 -7.39
C ILE A 125 -20.66 0.98 -6.87
N TYR A 126 -20.39 1.86 -5.90
CA TYR A 126 -21.42 2.74 -5.34
C TYR A 126 -22.00 3.68 -6.39
N GLN A 127 -21.15 4.41 -7.12
CA GLN A 127 -21.61 5.37 -8.13
C GLN A 127 -22.38 4.68 -9.26
N MET A 128 -21.96 3.48 -9.67
CA MET A 128 -22.72 2.68 -10.63
C MET A 128 -24.08 2.24 -10.08
N SER A 129 -24.16 1.86 -8.79
CA SER A 129 -25.41 1.37 -8.18
C SER A 129 -26.49 2.44 -8.03
N ILE A 130 -26.10 3.71 -7.92
CA ILE A 130 -27.01 4.86 -7.80
C ILE A 130 -27.27 5.54 -9.15
N SER A 131 -26.66 5.05 -10.24
CA SER A 131 -26.88 5.61 -11.58
C SER A 131 -28.19 5.09 -12.15
N GLU A 132 -29.03 6.01 -12.67
CA GLU A 132 -30.31 5.66 -13.30
C GLU A 132 -30.13 4.71 -14.50
N GLU A 133 -29.12 4.97 -15.33
CA GLU A 133 -28.76 4.14 -16.47
C GLU A 133 -27.24 4.01 -16.60
N LEU A 134 -26.77 2.77 -16.76
CA LEU A 134 -25.37 2.49 -17.08
C LEU A 134 -25.15 2.55 -18.59
N THR A 135 -24.60 3.68 -19.03
CA THR A 135 -24.12 3.88 -20.39
C THR A 135 -22.61 4.12 -20.37
N ASP A 136 -21.99 4.09 -21.56
CA ASP A 136 -20.58 4.46 -21.70
C ASP A 136 -20.27 5.87 -21.18
N SER A 137 -21.16 6.83 -21.46
CA SER A 137 -21.06 8.21 -20.98
C SER A 137 -21.17 8.28 -19.45
N THR A 138 -22.09 7.52 -18.86
CA THR A 138 -22.24 7.43 -17.40
C THR A 138 -20.96 6.91 -16.76
N ILE A 139 -20.39 5.81 -17.30
CA ILE A 139 -19.13 5.25 -16.80
C ILE A 139 -17.98 6.25 -16.91
N ASP A 140 -17.89 6.99 -18.01
CA ASP A 140 -16.85 8.01 -18.20
C ASP A 140 -16.95 9.14 -17.18
N LYS A 141 -18.17 9.61 -16.89
CA LYS A 141 -18.43 10.60 -15.85
C LYS A 141 -18.05 10.10 -14.46
N ILE A 142 -18.41 8.86 -14.12
CA ILE A 142 -18.06 8.22 -12.84
C ILE A 142 -16.54 8.16 -12.69
N ILE A 143 -15.84 7.67 -13.71
CA ILE A 143 -14.38 7.54 -13.72
C ILE A 143 -13.69 8.90 -13.60
N SER A 144 -14.18 9.93 -14.30
CA SER A 144 -13.62 11.28 -14.19
C SER A 144 -13.73 11.85 -12.77
N ASN A 145 -14.83 11.59 -12.07
CA ASN A 145 -15.00 12.01 -10.68
C ASN A 145 -14.05 11.25 -9.75
N ILE A 146 -13.97 9.92 -9.90
CA ILE A 146 -13.06 9.07 -9.14
C ILE A 146 -11.61 9.51 -9.36
N GLU A 147 -11.20 9.82 -10.60
CA GLU A 147 -9.85 10.31 -10.90
C GLU A 147 -9.52 11.60 -10.15
N LYS A 148 -10.45 12.55 -10.12
CA LYS A 148 -10.29 13.82 -9.41
C LYS A 148 -10.04 13.60 -7.92
N ASP A 149 -10.83 12.73 -7.30
CA ASP A 149 -10.72 12.46 -5.86
C ASP A 149 -9.48 11.61 -5.54
N TYR A 150 -9.17 10.63 -6.39
CA TYR A 150 -7.93 9.85 -6.29
C TYR A 150 -6.68 10.74 -6.35
N LYS A 151 -6.61 11.70 -7.28
CA LYS A 151 -5.52 12.69 -7.34
C LYS A 151 -5.43 13.58 -6.11
N LYS A 152 -6.55 13.87 -5.42
CA LYS A 152 -6.50 14.57 -4.13
C LYS A 152 -5.91 13.66 -3.06
N LEU A 153 -6.35 12.40 -3.00
CA LEU A 153 -5.85 11.41 -2.04
C LEU A 153 -4.34 11.18 -2.18
N ILE A 154 -3.83 10.96 -3.38
CA ILE A 154 -2.39 10.75 -3.60
C ILE A 154 -1.58 11.97 -3.14
N ARG A 155 -2.02 13.19 -3.48
CA ARG A 155 -1.37 14.42 -2.99
C ARG A 155 -1.41 14.53 -1.47
N GLU A 156 -2.51 14.14 -0.84
CA GLU A 156 -2.64 14.19 0.62
C GLU A 156 -1.71 13.18 1.30
N ILE A 157 -1.64 11.94 0.79
CA ILE A 157 -0.68 10.92 1.27
C ILE A 157 0.75 11.45 1.16
N LYS A 158 1.13 12.05 0.02
CA LYS A 158 2.48 12.57 -0.22
C LYS A 158 2.90 13.72 0.70
N LYS A 159 1.96 14.43 1.36
CA LYS A 159 2.31 15.42 2.40
C LYS A 159 2.90 14.78 3.65
N HIS A 160 2.63 13.48 3.87
CA HIS A 160 3.03 12.75 5.06
C HIS A 160 3.89 11.53 4.75
N TYR A 161 4.06 11.16 3.48
CA TYR A 161 4.82 9.98 3.04
C TYR A 161 5.75 10.35 1.88
N GLN A 162 7.02 9.99 2.01
CA GLN A 162 8.09 10.47 1.11
C GLN A 162 8.56 9.43 0.07
N TYR A 163 8.12 8.18 0.17
CA TYR A 163 8.56 7.10 -0.71
C TYR A 163 7.51 6.77 -1.77
N ASP A 164 7.76 5.76 -2.60
CA ASP A 164 6.84 5.32 -3.64
C ASP A 164 5.58 4.69 -3.05
N ILE A 165 4.45 4.97 -3.69
CA ILE A 165 3.12 4.43 -3.37
C ILE A 165 2.83 3.29 -4.35
N TYR A 166 2.64 2.07 -3.85
CA TYR A 166 2.35 0.91 -4.68
C TYR A 166 0.83 0.68 -4.76
N VAL A 167 0.22 1.00 -5.90
CA VAL A 167 -1.23 0.93 -6.06
C VAL A 167 -1.62 -0.40 -6.69
N VAL A 168 -2.41 -1.18 -5.95
CA VAL A 168 -2.92 -2.49 -6.37
C VAL A 168 -4.17 -2.31 -7.21
N GLY A 169 -4.10 -2.73 -8.48
CA GLY A 169 -5.26 -2.72 -9.36
C GLY A 169 -6.26 -3.82 -9.05
N TYR A 170 -7.39 -3.80 -9.75
CA TYR A 170 -8.47 -4.78 -9.62
C TYR A 170 -8.60 -5.65 -10.89
N TYR A 171 -9.16 -6.84 -10.76
CA TYR A 171 -9.38 -7.75 -11.89
C TYR A 171 -10.84 -7.75 -12.38
N SER A 172 -11.08 -8.32 -13.56
CA SER A 172 -12.41 -8.42 -14.18
C SER A 172 -13.34 -9.40 -13.43
N VAL A 173 -14.60 -9.06 -13.17
CA VAL A 173 -15.60 -10.00 -12.63
C VAL A 173 -16.35 -10.68 -13.76
N ASN A 174 -16.65 -11.98 -13.66
CA ASN A 174 -17.38 -12.66 -14.74
C ASN A 174 -18.79 -12.08 -14.92
N ALA A 175 -19.25 -12.01 -16.17
CA ALA A 175 -20.61 -11.60 -16.53
C ALA A 175 -21.04 -10.17 -16.10
N ASN A 176 -20.10 -9.25 -15.85
CA ASN A 176 -20.43 -7.84 -15.59
C ASN A 176 -19.68 -6.88 -16.52
N THR A 177 -20.25 -6.61 -17.70
CA THR A 177 -19.63 -5.82 -18.77
C THR A 177 -19.30 -4.39 -18.35
N TYR A 178 -20.27 -3.68 -17.74
CA TYR A 178 -20.09 -2.29 -17.34
C TYR A 178 -19.11 -2.16 -16.16
N LEU A 179 -19.17 -3.05 -15.17
CA LEU A 179 -18.20 -3.04 -14.06
C LEU A 179 -16.80 -3.30 -14.57
N ASN A 180 -16.62 -4.27 -15.48
CA ASN A 180 -15.32 -4.56 -16.06
C ASN A 180 -14.78 -3.39 -16.89
N LYS A 181 -15.65 -2.65 -17.57
CA LYS A 181 -15.28 -1.41 -18.26
C LYS A 181 -14.82 -0.34 -17.26
N GLY A 182 -15.57 -0.15 -16.18
CA GLY A 182 -15.19 0.73 -15.07
C GLY A 182 -13.85 0.34 -14.45
N ILE A 183 -13.64 -0.94 -14.11
CA ILE A 183 -12.39 -1.46 -13.54
C ILE A 183 -11.20 -1.22 -14.48
N ARG A 184 -11.35 -1.45 -15.80
CA ARG A 184 -10.28 -1.15 -16.76
C ARG A 184 -9.92 0.33 -16.77
N LYS A 185 -10.92 1.21 -16.77
CA LYS A 185 -10.71 2.66 -16.72
C LYS A 185 -10.09 3.11 -15.39
N LEU A 186 -10.53 2.52 -14.28
CA LEU A 186 -9.97 2.76 -12.95
C LEU A 186 -8.48 2.34 -12.88
N ASN A 187 -8.16 1.14 -13.36
CA ASN A 187 -6.77 0.68 -13.46
C ASN A 187 -5.92 1.58 -14.37
N ASN A 188 -6.51 2.15 -15.43
CA ASN A 188 -5.80 3.10 -16.29
C ASN A 188 -5.48 4.42 -15.60
N ILE A 189 -6.31 4.87 -14.65
CA ILE A 189 -5.96 6.02 -13.78
C ILE A 189 -4.68 5.71 -13.02
N TYR A 190 -4.59 4.56 -12.36
CA TYR A 190 -3.41 4.17 -11.59
C TYR A 190 -2.17 3.98 -12.47
N ARG A 191 -2.34 3.36 -13.65
CA ARG A 191 -1.24 3.10 -14.59
C ARG A 191 -0.61 4.38 -15.14
N ASN A 192 -1.43 5.42 -15.34
CA ASN A 192 -0.99 6.69 -15.93
C ASN A 192 -0.56 7.73 -14.88
N ASP A 193 -0.77 7.44 -13.59
CA ASP A 193 -0.32 8.30 -12.50
C ASP A 193 1.19 8.13 -12.27
N LYS A 194 1.94 9.22 -12.49
CA LYS A 194 3.41 9.25 -12.36
C LYS A 194 3.88 9.25 -10.91
N ASP A 195 2.99 9.53 -9.97
CA ASP A 195 3.30 9.59 -8.54
C ASP A 195 3.22 8.23 -7.84
N VAL A 196 2.83 7.18 -8.57
CA VAL A 196 2.62 5.84 -8.02
C VAL A 196 3.26 4.75 -8.87
N ILE A 197 3.50 3.58 -8.26
CA ILE A 197 3.85 2.35 -8.96
C ILE A 197 2.61 1.48 -9.04
N TYR A 198 2.09 1.30 -10.25
CA TYR A 198 0.95 0.42 -10.50
C TYR A 198 1.32 -1.07 -10.45
N ILE A 199 0.53 -1.85 -9.71
CA ILE A 199 0.58 -3.31 -9.68
C ILE A 199 -0.55 -3.86 -10.57
N ASP A 200 -0.18 -4.49 -11.68
CA ASP A 200 -1.10 -4.96 -12.73
C ASP A 200 -1.80 -6.27 -12.35
N THR A 201 -2.78 -6.15 -11.45
CA THR A 201 -3.64 -7.26 -11.04
C THR A 201 -4.56 -7.73 -12.17
N TYR A 202 -4.94 -6.85 -13.10
CA TYR A 202 -5.87 -7.19 -14.16
C TYR A 202 -5.28 -8.26 -15.08
N SER A 203 -4.08 -8.01 -15.63
CA SER A 203 -3.39 -8.95 -16.52
C SER A 203 -2.98 -10.23 -15.79
N LEU A 204 -2.63 -10.12 -14.50
CA LEU A 204 -2.30 -11.25 -13.66
C LEU A 204 -3.47 -12.25 -13.53
N PHE A 205 -4.71 -11.78 -13.49
CA PHE A 205 -5.89 -12.63 -13.32
C PHE A 205 -6.48 -13.11 -14.66
N GLU A 206 -6.27 -12.39 -15.75
CA GLU A 206 -6.62 -12.86 -17.11
C GLU A 206 -5.76 -14.08 -17.50
N SER A 207 -4.48 -14.07 -17.11
CA SER A 207 -3.55 -15.17 -17.42
C SER A 207 -3.74 -16.41 -16.55
N ASN A 208 -4.44 -16.32 -15.41
CA ASN A 208 -4.63 -17.47 -14.53
C ASN A 208 -5.97 -17.44 -13.78
N LYS A 209 -6.92 -18.26 -14.26
CA LYS A 209 -8.25 -18.41 -13.66
C LYS A 209 -8.23 -19.01 -12.25
N SER A 210 -7.17 -19.74 -11.87
CA SER A 210 -7.07 -20.39 -10.55
C SER A 210 -6.90 -19.41 -9.38
N TYR A 211 -6.67 -18.12 -9.66
CA TYR A 211 -6.64 -17.05 -8.67
C TYR A 211 -8.03 -16.61 -8.19
N ARG A 212 -9.09 -17.23 -8.73
CA ARG A 212 -10.48 -17.00 -8.38
C ARG A 212 -11.06 -18.29 -7.81
N SER A 213 -11.76 -18.21 -6.68
CA SER A 213 -12.58 -19.34 -6.19
C SER A 213 -14.05 -19.22 -6.58
N ARG A 214 -14.55 -17.99 -6.76
CA ARG A 214 -15.90 -17.71 -7.26
C ARG A 214 -15.81 -16.72 -8.42
N SER A 215 -16.38 -17.10 -9.55
CA SER A 215 -16.36 -16.33 -10.80
C SER A 215 -16.97 -14.93 -10.68
N GLN A 216 -18.00 -14.80 -9.84
CA GLN A 216 -18.75 -13.57 -9.59
C GLN A 216 -18.16 -12.71 -8.46
N SER A 217 -17.16 -13.21 -7.74
CA SER A 217 -16.56 -12.44 -6.66
C SER A 217 -15.66 -11.34 -7.22
N ILE A 218 -15.70 -10.17 -6.58
CA ILE A 218 -14.71 -9.11 -6.78
C ILE A 218 -13.39 -9.40 -6.05
N TYR A 219 -13.35 -10.39 -5.15
CA TYR A 219 -12.21 -10.66 -4.27
C TYR A 219 -11.39 -11.88 -4.71
N PRO A 220 -10.05 -11.82 -4.66
CA PRO A 220 -9.18 -12.97 -4.91
C PRO A 220 -9.40 -14.14 -3.95
N ASN A 221 -8.80 -15.28 -4.31
CA ASN A 221 -8.46 -16.31 -3.34
C ASN A 221 -7.00 -16.18 -2.88
N ASN A 222 -6.56 -17.07 -1.99
CA ASN A 222 -5.23 -17.03 -1.40
C ASN A 222 -4.12 -17.09 -2.46
N LYS A 223 -4.27 -17.92 -3.51
CA LYS A 223 -3.31 -17.98 -4.63
C LYS A 223 -3.24 -16.65 -5.41
N GLY A 224 -4.39 -16.01 -5.62
CA GLY A 224 -4.47 -14.70 -6.25
C GLY A 224 -3.79 -13.62 -5.41
N TYR A 225 -4.02 -13.60 -4.10
CA TYR A 225 -3.37 -12.67 -3.19
C TYR A 225 -1.86 -12.89 -3.09
N GLU A 226 -1.40 -14.13 -3.05
CA GLU A 226 0.02 -14.46 -3.11
C GLU A 226 0.66 -13.97 -4.41
N ALA A 227 -0.03 -14.15 -5.55
CA ALA A 227 0.45 -13.68 -6.85
C ALA A 227 0.54 -12.15 -6.92
N ILE A 228 -0.42 -11.42 -6.33
CA ILE A 228 -0.34 -9.95 -6.19
C ILE A 228 0.86 -9.56 -5.33
N SER A 229 1.07 -10.24 -4.20
CA SER A 229 2.24 -10.00 -3.34
C SER A 229 3.56 -10.20 -4.08
N ARG A 230 3.69 -11.26 -4.89
CA ARG A 230 4.89 -11.49 -5.72
C ARG A 230 5.14 -10.33 -6.69
N GLN A 231 4.10 -9.73 -7.27
CA GLN A 231 4.28 -8.53 -8.11
C GLN A 231 4.80 -7.33 -7.30
N ILE A 232 4.31 -7.15 -6.07
CA ILE A 232 4.83 -6.12 -5.16
C ILE A 232 6.30 -6.38 -4.85
N VAL A 233 6.67 -7.62 -4.50
CA VAL A 233 8.07 -8.04 -4.29
C VAL A 233 8.95 -7.70 -5.48
N LEU A 234 8.54 -8.03 -6.70
CA LEU A 234 9.31 -7.75 -7.91
C LEU A 234 9.55 -6.25 -8.13
N LYS A 235 8.60 -5.40 -7.71
CA LYS A 235 8.71 -3.94 -7.82
C LYS A 235 9.55 -3.33 -6.69
N THR A 236 9.64 -3.99 -5.54
CA THR A 236 10.35 -3.46 -4.35
C THR A 236 11.77 -4.04 -4.20
N SER A 237 12.03 -5.26 -4.65
CA SER A 237 13.30 -5.99 -4.44
C SER A 237 14.54 -5.24 -4.93
N LYS A 238 14.47 -4.62 -6.13
CA LYS A 238 15.57 -3.81 -6.68
C LYS A 238 16.00 -2.67 -5.75
N LYS A 239 15.09 -2.15 -4.91
CA LYS A 239 15.38 -1.10 -3.93
C LYS A 239 15.93 -1.68 -2.63
N LEU A 240 15.36 -2.81 -2.18
CA LEU A 240 15.78 -3.49 -0.94
C LEU A 240 17.20 -4.08 -1.06
N GLU A 241 17.57 -4.63 -2.21
CA GLU A 241 18.93 -5.13 -2.46
C GLU A 241 19.97 -4.01 -2.49
N LYS A 242 19.63 -2.85 -3.08
CA LYS A 242 20.52 -1.68 -3.12
C LYS A 242 20.78 -1.10 -1.73
N SER A 243 19.79 -1.15 -0.82
CA SER A 243 20.00 -0.67 0.56
C SER A 243 20.78 -1.68 1.42
N ARG A 244 20.82 -2.97 1.03
CA ARG A 244 21.65 -3.99 1.70
C ARG A 244 23.15 -3.86 1.41
N ASN A 245 23.50 -3.24 0.28
CA ASN A 245 24.88 -3.15 -0.21
C ASN A 245 25.56 -1.79 0.06
N ASN A 246 24.94 -0.89 0.84
CA ASN A 246 25.47 0.44 1.22
C ASN A 246 25.57 0.58 2.76
#